data_AF-R5KPV3-F1
#
_entry.id   AF-R5KPV3-F1
#
_cell.length_a   1.000
_cell.length_b   1.000
_cell.length_c   1.000
_cell.angle_alpha   90.00
_cell.angle_beta   90.00
_cell.angle_gamma   90.00
#
_symmetry.space_group_name_H-M   'P 1'
#
loop_
_entity.id
_entity.type
_entity.pdbx_description
1 polymer ?
#
loop_
_entity_poly.entity_id
_entity_poly.type
_entity_poly.pdbx_seq_one_letter_code
_entity_poly.pdbx_strand_id
1 'polypeptide(L)'
;MTMPALISGHNKSVVETRLKRIDSVLNSALKLAEKDYAEPQNWEAVSSPQVIKTFFMPYLPGSKFISEANLKYYTIYTSDGSSSFLLNGGYSSGFQMKTGEIIKVNGAGLDKEFQIGIILKPNKNNKYISGKDYFVLYMDRTKGVVDVKPWAAHWNVSCNSDRNTVLSQCKSSSGHSALCTLLIECNGWKIPDDYPIRF
;
A
#
# COMPACT_ATOMS: atom_id res chain seq x y z
N MET A 1 -14.85 -24.37 17.11
CA MET A 1 -14.60 -23.08 16.41
C MET A 1 -15.78 -22.16 16.70
N THR A 2 -15.53 -20.92 17.13
CA THR A 2 -16.59 -19.94 17.44
C THR A 2 -16.83 -19.00 16.26
N MET A 3 -18.04 -18.43 16.16
CA MET A 3 -18.42 -17.52 15.07
C MET A 3 -17.48 -16.29 14.91
N PRO A 4 -16.95 -15.69 15.99
CA PRO A 4 -15.90 -14.67 15.89
C PRO A 4 -14.59 -15.18 15.27
N ALA A 5 -14.18 -16.41 15.57
CA ALA A 5 -12.96 -17.00 15.00
C ALA A 5 -13.11 -17.28 13.49
N LEU A 6 -14.31 -17.67 13.03
CA LEU A 6 -14.61 -17.85 11.61
C LEU A 6 -14.57 -16.52 10.84
N ILE A 7 -15.14 -15.45 11.41
CA ILE A 7 -15.13 -14.11 10.81
C ILE A 7 -13.70 -13.56 10.72
N SER A 8 -12.90 -13.74 11.78
CA SER A 8 -11.49 -13.36 11.80
C SER A 8 -10.69 -14.11 10.74
N GLY A 9 -10.86 -15.42 10.64
CA GLY A 9 -10.21 -16.25 9.61
C GLY A 9 -10.61 -15.88 8.18
N HIS A 10 -11.90 -15.60 7.94
CA HIS A 10 -12.37 -15.12 6.64
C HIS A 10 -11.76 -13.76 6.27
N ASN A 11 -11.74 -12.80 7.20
CA ASN A 11 -11.15 -11.48 6.98
C ASN A 11 -9.64 -11.59 6.66
N LYS A 12 -8.92 -12.46 7.38
CA LYS A 12 -7.50 -12.78 7.12
C LYS A 12 -7.31 -13.25 5.67
N SER A 13 -8.08 -14.26 5.24
CA SER A 13 -8.00 -14.80 3.87
C SER A 13 -8.33 -13.78 2.78
N VAL A 14 -9.28 -12.87 3.04
CA VAL A 14 -9.63 -11.80 2.09
C VAL A 14 -8.47 -10.82 1.94
N VAL A 15 -7.81 -10.44 3.03
CA VAL A 15 -6.66 -9.53 3.04
C VAL A 15 -5.49 -10.14 2.28
N GLU A 16 -5.11 -11.38 2.61
CA GLU A 16 -4.04 -12.12 1.93
C GLU A 16 -4.26 -12.17 0.41
N THR A 17 -5.47 -12.53 -0.02
CA THR A 17 -5.81 -12.67 -1.43
C THR A 17 -5.79 -11.33 -2.17
N ARG A 18 -6.39 -10.29 -1.58
CA ARG A 18 -6.48 -8.97 -2.21
C ARG A 18 -5.12 -8.29 -2.30
N LEU A 19 -4.33 -8.35 -1.22
CA LEU A 19 -3.02 -7.70 -1.18
C LEU A 19 -2.06 -8.32 -2.19
N LYS A 20 -1.99 -9.66 -2.25
CA LYS A 20 -1.21 -10.38 -3.27
C LYS A 20 -1.62 -10.00 -4.69
N ARG A 21 -2.93 -9.90 -4.94
CA ARG A 21 -3.45 -9.50 -6.26
C ARG A 21 -3.04 -8.08 -6.62
N ILE A 22 -3.17 -7.13 -5.69
CA ILE A 22 -2.84 -5.73 -5.93
C ILE A 22 -1.35 -5.57 -6.23
N ASP A 23 -0.48 -6.23 -5.46
CA ASP A 23 0.96 -6.26 -5.73
C ASP A 23 1.26 -6.73 -7.17
N SER A 24 0.67 -7.86 -7.59
CA SER A 24 0.85 -8.39 -8.94
C SER A 24 0.30 -7.44 -10.02
N VAL A 25 -0.85 -6.81 -9.77
CA VAL A 25 -1.51 -5.90 -10.71
C VAL A 25 -0.73 -4.60 -10.86
N LEU A 26 -0.24 -4.01 -9.78
CA LEU A 26 0.56 -2.78 -9.81
C LEU A 26 1.89 -3.02 -10.52
N ASN A 27 2.57 -4.13 -10.24
CA ASN A 27 3.80 -4.50 -10.96
C ASN A 27 3.55 -4.78 -12.44
N SER A 28 2.42 -5.39 -12.80
CA SER A 28 2.06 -5.61 -14.20
C SER A 28 1.77 -4.29 -14.92
N ALA A 29 1.05 -3.36 -14.28
CA ALA A 29 0.79 -2.03 -14.83
C ALA A 29 2.10 -1.25 -15.02
N LEU A 30 3.02 -1.32 -14.05
CA LEU A 30 4.33 -0.67 -14.14
C LEU A 30 5.14 -1.20 -15.33
N LYS A 31 5.19 -2.52 -15.55
CA LYS A 31 5.88 -3.11 -16.71
C LYS A 31 5.29 -2.68 -18.05
N LEU A 32 3.97 -2.53 -18.12
CA LEU A 32 3.31 -2.02 -19.33
C LEU A 32 3.65 -0.54 -19.55
N ALA A 33 3.65 0.27 -18.49
CA ALA A 33 4.09 1.66 -18.56
C ALA A 33 5.55 1.79 -18.99
N GLU A 34 6.45 0.97 -18.45
CA GLU A 34 7.86 0.94 -18.82
C GLU A 34 8.07 0.61 -20.30
N LYS A 35 7.25 -0.29 -20.86
CA LYS A 35 7.29 -0.59 -22.30
C LYS A 35 6.93 0.62 -23.17
N ASP A 36 5.99 1.44 -22.73
CA ASP A 36 5.47 2.57 -23.51
C ASP A 36 6.25 3.88 -23.27
N TYR A 37 6.87 4.04 -22.09
CA TYR A 37 7.51 5.28 -21.62
C TYR A 37 8.99 5.11 -21.23
N ALA A 38 9.61 3.98 -21.58
CA ALA A 38 10.95 3.58 -21.14
C ALA A 38 11.07 3.41 -19.61
N GLU A 39 12.30 3.18 -19.14
CA GLU A 39 12.60 2.85 -17.74
C GLU A 39 12.10 3.95 -16.76
N PRO A 40 11.48 3.58 -15.62
CA PRO A 40 10.89 4.54 -14.69
C PRO A 40 11.84 5.59 -14.12
N GLN A 41 13.14 5.31 -14.07
CA GLN A 41 14.18 6.25 -13.65
C GLN A 41 14.30 7.45 -14.58
N ASN A 42 13.93 7.29 -15.86
CA ASN A 42 14.04 8.33 -16.88
C ASN A 42 12.75 9.15 -17.04
N TRP A 43 11.67 8.78 -16.34
CA TRP A 43 10.43 9.56 -16.38
C TRP A 43 10.68 10.97 -15.82
N GLU A 44 10.04 11.98 -16.38
CA GLU A 44 10.19 13.35 -15.88
C GLU A 44 9.66 13.47 -14.44
N ALA A 45 10.06 14.54 -13.74
CA ALA A 45 9.54 14.82 -12.40
C ALA A 45 8.03 15.09 -12.46
N VAL A 46 7.25 14.04 -12.19
CA VAL A 46 5.79 14.04 -12.32
C VAL A 46 5.10 14.16 -10.98
N SER A 47 4.06 14.99 -10.94
CA SER A 47 3.15 15.07 -9.79
C SER A 47 2.36 13.76 -9.60
N SER A 48 1.87 13.48 -8.39
CA SER A 48 1.07 12.28 -8.12
C SER A 48 -0.13 12.10 -9.08
N PRO A 49 -0.89 13.15 -9.47
CA PRO A 49 -1.91 13.03 -10.52
C PRO A 49 -1.36 12.56 -11.87
N GLN A 50 -0.20 13.04 -12.29
CA GLN A 50 0.43 12.65 -13.56
C GLN A 50 0.91 11.21 -13.49
N VAL A 51 1.56 10.80 -12.40
CA VAL A 51 1.97 9.40 -12.19
C VAL A 51 0.78 8.47 -12.38
N ILE A 52 -0.34 8.78 -11.72
CA ILE A 52 -1.54 7.96 -11.76
C ILE A 52 -2.15 7.92 -13.16
N LYS A 53 -2.35 9.09 -13.79
CA LYS A 53 -3.06 9.19 -15.07
C LYS A 53 -2.24 8.68 -16.26
N THR A 54 -0.91 8.77 -16.20
CA THR A 54 -0.02 8.37 -17.28
C THR A 54 0.44 6.92 -17.11
N PHE A 55 0.89 6.52 -15.91
CA PHE A 55 1.62 5.26 -15.74
C PHE A 55 0.80 4.13 -15.09
N PHE A 56 -0.38 4.41 -14.54
CA PHE A 56 -1.21 3.37 -13.90
C PHE A 56 -2.58 3.22 -14.56
N MET A 57 -3.38 4.29 -14.61
CA MET A 57 -4.78 4.22 -15.05
C MET A 57 -4.99 3.65 -16.47
N PRO A 58 -4.13 3.94 -17.47
CA PRO A 58 -4.29 3.37 -18.82
C PRO A 58 -4.23 1.83 -18.82
N TYR A 59 -3.48 1.25 -17.89
CA TYR A 59 -3.29 -0.20 -17.76
C TYR A 59 -4.24 -0.84 -16.73
N LEU A 60 -5.08 -0.04 -16.08
CA LEU A 60 -6.04 -0.46 -15.06
C LEU A 60 -7.46 -0.02 -15.45
N PRO A 61 -8.04 -0.59 -16.53
CA PRO A 61 -9.28 -0.11 -17.11
C PRO A 61 -10.45 -0.13 -16.11
N GLY A 62 -11.25 0.93 -16.14
CA GLY A 62 -12.36 1.14 -15.21
C GLY A 62 -11.95 1.72 -13.86
N SER A 63 -10.68 2.07 -13.67
CA SER A 63 -10.24 2.84 -12.50
C SER A 63 -10.75 4.28 -12.55
N LYS A 64 -11.01 4.87 -11.39
CA LYS A 64 -11.53 6.24 -11.25
C LYS A 64 -10.54 7.09 -10.46
N PHE A 65 -10.11 8.21 -11.03
CA PHE A 65 -9.20 9.13 -10.36
C PHE A 65 -9.83 9.74 -9.08
N ILE A 66 -9.01 9.93 -8.05
CA ILE A 66 -9.34 10.59 -6.79
C ILE A 66 -8.33 11.72 -6.58
N SER A 67 -8.81 12.95 -6.55
CA SER A 67 -7.96 14.12 -6.26
C SER A 67 -7.51 14.14 -4.80
N GLU A 68 -6.44 14.89 -4.51
CA GLU A 68 -5.98 15.18 -3.14
C GLU A 68 -7.13 15.68 -2.26
N ALA A 69 -7.93 16.62 -2.76
CA ALA A 69 -9.06 17.19 -2.02
C ALA A 69 -10.12 16.14 -1.60
N ASN A 70 -10.24 15.05 -2.36
CA ASN A 70 -11.15 13.94 -2.04
C ASN A 70 -10.50 12.85 -1.18
N LEU A 71 -9.16 12.78 -1.15
CA LEU A 71 -8.46 11.86 -0.26
C LEU A 71 -8.64 12.21 1.23
N LYS A 72 -9.01 13.46 1.55
CA LYS A 72 -9.23 13.91 2.94
C LYS A 72 -10.35 13.15 3.66
N TYR A 73 -11.24 12.50 2.91
CA TYR A 73 -12.36 11.76 3.46
C TYR A 73 -11.95 10.41 4.06
N TYR A 74 -10.74 9.92 3.80
CA TYR A 74 -10.24 8.65 4.32
C TYR A 74 -9.29 8.91 5.49
N THR A 75 -9.62 8.36 6.65
CA THR A 75 -8.80 8.44 7.88
C THR A 75 -8.18 7.08 8.19
N ILE A 76 -6.88 7.05 8.40
CA ILE A 76 -6.14 5.86 8.81
C ILE A 76 -5.70 6.01 10.26
N TYR A 77 -6.00 5.01 11.07
CA TYR A 77 -5.61 4.92 12.47
C TYR A 77 -4.44 3.94 12.63
N THR A 78 -3.61 4.16 13.64
CA THR A 78 -2.71 3.12 14.14
C THR A 78 -3.50 1.92 14.64
N SER A 79 -2.86 0.75 14.68
CA SER A 79 -3.50 -0.48 15.15
C SER A 79 -3.95 -0.42 16.61
N ASP A 80 -3.27 0.40 17.43
CA ASP A 80 -3.62 0.67 18.83
C ASP A 80 -4.59 1.85 19.01
N GLY A 81 -4.98 2.53 17.93
CA GLY A 81 -5.87 3.69 17.95
C GLY A 81 -5.28 4.98 18.55
N SER A 82 -3.99 4.99 18.91
CA SER A 82 -3.33 6.13 19.56
C SER A 82 -3.17 7.36 18.65
N SER A 83 -3.09 7.17 17.33
CA SER A 83 -2.96 8.27 16.37
C SER A 83 -3.68 7.99 15.06
N SER A 84 -3.87 9.04 14.26
CA SER A 84 -4.46 8.94 12.93
C SER A 84 -3.97 10.02 11.98
N PHE A 85 -4.12 9.78 10.67
CA PHE A 85 -3.85 10.77 9.63
C PHE A 85 -4.89 10.67 8.49
N LEU A 86 -5.02 11.75 7.74
CA LEU A 86 -5.86 11.80 6.53
C LEU A 86 -5.03 11.43 5.30
N LEU A 87 -5.65 10.79 4.30
CA LEU A 87 -4.93 10.35 3.10
C LEU A 87 -4.41 11.48 2.19
N ASN A 88 -4.87 12.73 2.37
CA ASN A 88 -4.56 13.87 1.50
C ASN A 88 -3.26 14.61 1.84
N GLY A 89 -2.26 13.93 2.44
CA GLY A 89 -0.98 14.52 2.80
C GLY A 89 0.12 14.27 1.77
N GLY A 90 1.02 15.25 1.61
CA GLY A 90 2.24 15.16 0.79
C GLY A 90 1.96 15.10 -0.71
N TYR A 91 1.23 16.09 -1.24
CA TYR A 91 0.94 16.24 -2.67
C TYR A 91 0.38 14.96 -3.29
N SER A 92 -0.50 14.31 -2.55
CA SER A 92 -0.97 12.96 -2.86
C SER A 92 -2.16 12.99 -3.82
N SER A 93 -2.32 11.96 -4.61
CA SER A 93 -3.55 11.70 -5.33
C SER A 93 -3.81 10.21 -5.32
N GLY A 94 -4.98 9.79 -5.77
CA GLY A 94 -5.30 8.37 -5.79
C GLY A 94 -6.16 7.97 -6.96
N PHE A 95 -6.51 6.69 -6.97
CA PHE A 95 -7.52 6.15 -7.84
C PHE A 95 -8.23 4.98 -7.14
N GLN A 96 -9.50 4.81 -7.46
CA GLN A 96 -10.25 3.63 -7.10
C GLN A 96 -10.16 2.62 -8.25
N MET A 97 -9.71 1.41 -7.98
CA MET A 97 -9.73 0.31 -8.94
C MET A 97 -11.18 -0.11 -9.24
N LYS A 98 -11.42 -0.71 -10.40
CA LYS A 98 -12.74 -1.28 -10.75
C LYS A 98 -13.27 -2.28 -9.71
N THR A 99 -12.35 -2.99 -9.04
CA THR A 99 -12.64 -3.95 -7.97
C THR A 99 -12.92 -3.32 -6.60
N GLY A 100 -12.83 -1.99 -6.51
CA GLY A 100 -13.26 -1.18 -5.38
C GLY A 100 -12.14 -0.66 -4.48
N GLU A 101 -10.92 -1.20 -4.56
CA GLU A 101 -9.79 -0.77 -3.74
C GLU A 101 -9.35 0.66 -4.07
N ILE A 102 -8.85 1.36 -3.06
CA ILE A 102 -8.36 2.73 -3.21
C ILE A 102 -6.85 2.70 -3.11
N ILE A 103 -6.19 3.21 -4.15
CA ILE A 103 -4.75 3.33 -4.24
C ILE A 103 -4.40 4.82 -4.14
N LYS A 104 -3.60 5.18 -3.14
CA LYS A 104 -3.02 6.50 -2.94
C LYS A 104 -1.58 6.47 -3.45
N VAL A 105 -1.19 7.44 -4.27
CA VAL A 105 0.19 7.69 -4.66
C VAL A 105 0.61 9.03 -4.07
N ASN A 106 1.76 9.05 -3.39
CA ASN A 106 2.39 10.25 -2.86
C ASN A 106 3.82 10.35 -3.40
N GLY A 107 4.13 11.52 -3.94
CA GLY A 107 5.44 11.88 -4.52
C GLY A 107 6.09 13.11 -3.89
N ALA A 108 5.71 13.49 -2.66
CA ALA A 108 6.36 14.62 -2.00
C ALA A 108 7.82 14.28 -1.64
N GLY A 109 8.77 14.82 -2.41
CA GLY A 109 10.18 14.94 -2.00
C GLY A 109 11.05 13.70 -2.18
N LEU A 110 10.62 12.70 -2.95
CA LEU A 110 11.41 11.51 -3.25
C LEU A 110 11.57 11.38 -4.77
N ASP A 111 12.69 11.88 -5.31
CA ASP A 111 12.98 11.81 -6.75
C ASP A 111 12.99 10.37 -7.29
N LYS A 112 13.20 9.38 -6.41
CA LYS A 112 13.43 7.99 -6.78
C LYS A 112 12.29 7.04 -6.41
N GLU A 113 11.38 7.44 -5.52
CA GLU A 113 10.41 6.51 -4.93
C GLU A 113 9.05 7.16 -4.70
N PHE A 114 7.97 6.49 -5.10
CA PHE A 114 6.61 6.92 -4.75
C PHE A 114 6.03 6.01 -3.68
N GLN A 115 5.50 6.58 -2.61
CA GLN A 115 4.73 5.80 -1.65
C GLN A 115 3.37 5.43 -2.25
N ILE A 116 3.02 4.15 -2.17
CA ILE A 116 1.72 3.62 -2.58
C ILE A 116 0.96 3.15 -1.34
N GLY A 117 -0.08 3.88 -0.97
CA GLY A 117 -1.04 3.49 0.06
C GLY A 117 -2.21 2.71 -0.52
N ILE A 118 -2.67 1.66 0.15
CA ILE A 118 -3.68 0.74 -0.36
C ILE A 118 -4.75 0.52 0.69
N ILE A 119 -5.99 0.94 0.41
CA ILE A 119 -7.17 0.53 1.17
C ILE A 119 -7.79 -0.67 0.45
N LEU A 120 -7.76 -1.84 1.09
CA LEU A 120 -8.20 -3.11 0.48
C LEU A 120 -9.71 -3.23 0.32
N LYS A 121 -10.48 -2.58 1.19
CA LYS A 121 -11.95 -2.65 1.18
C LYS A 121 -12.52 -1.37 1.76
N PRO A 122 -12.97 -0.42 0.91
CA PRO A 122 -13.63 0.76 1.40
C PRO A 122 -14.86 0.42 2.25
N ASN A 123 -15.07 1.19 3.31
CA ASN A 123 -16.22 1.04 4.20
C ASN A 123 -17.01 2.36 4.27
N LYS A 124 -18.23 2.30 4.80
CA LYS A 124 -19.15 3.44 4.83
C LYS A 124 -18.67 4.60 5.70
N ASN A 125 -17.80 4.33 6.68
CA ASN A 125 -17.39 5.31 7.68
C ASN A 125 -16.05 5.97 7.31
N ASN A 126 -15.40 5.51 6.25
CA ASN A 126 -14.08 5.93 5.80
C ASN A 126 -12.99 5.92 6.88
N LYS A 127 -13.10 5.00 7.86
CA LYS A 127 -12.10 4.78 8.91
C LYS A 127 -11.43 3.44 8.69
N TYR A 128 -10.10 3.42 8.69
CA TYR A 128 -9.31 2.23 8.35
C TYR A 128 -8.16 2.07 9.34
N ILE A 129 -7.74 0.82 9.55
CA ILE A 129 -6.63 0.51 10.44
C ILE A 129 -5.38 0.16 9.62
N SER A 130 -4.27 0.85 9.90
CA SER A 130 -2.94 0.55 9.35
C SER A 130 -2.55 -0.90 9.66
N GLY A 131 -2.10 -1.65 8.65
CA GLY A 131 -1.74 -3.07 8.78
C GLY A 131 -2.92 -4.04 8.87
N LYS A 132 -4.16 -3.57 8.73
CA LYS A 132 -5.36 -4.42 8.66
C LYS A 132 -6.22 -4.12 7.44
N ASP A 133 -6.61 -2.86 7.28
CA ASP A 133 -7.41 -2.39 6.15
C ASP A 133 -6.56 -1.59 5.15
N TYR A 134 -5.52 -0.93 5.67
CA TYR A 134 -4.60 -0.08 4.92
C TYR A 134 -3.17 -0.65 4.93
N PHE A 135 -2.56 -0.78 3.76
CA PHE A 135 -1.21 -1.28 3.57
C PHE A 135 -0.39 -0.31 2.72
N VAL A 136 0.93 -0.42 2.82
CA VAL A 136 1.86 0.45 2.07
C VAL A 136 2.82 -0.40 1.25
N LEU A 137 3.04 0.02 0.01
CA LEU A 137 4.11 -0.40 -0.90
C LEU A 137 4.86 0.86 -1.36
N TYR A 138 5.99 0.67 -2.03
CA TYR A 138 6.78 1.72 -2.64
C TYR A 138 7.05 1.37 -4.09
N MET A 139 6.90 2.35 -4.98
CA MET A 139 7.39 2.24 -6.34
C MET A 139 8.83 2.77 -6.38
N ASP A 140 9.80 1.88 -6.55
CA ASP A 140 11.21 2.23 -6.78
C ASP A 140 11.42 2.46 -8.29
N ARG A 141 11.66 3.72 -8.66
CA ARG A 141 11.88 4.11 -10.05
C ARG A 141 13.21 3.63 -10.60
N THR A 142 14.22 3.51 -9.73
CA THR A 142 15.57 3.07 -10.14
C THR A 142 15.60 1.60 -10.52
N LYS A 143 14.68 0.81 -9.97
CA LYS A 143 14.55 -0.63 -10.24
C LYS A 143 13.34 -0.99 -11.09
N GLY A 144 12.40 -0.07 -11.27
CA GLY A 144 11.15 -0.32 -11.99
C GLY A 144 10.26 -1.36 -11.30
N VAL A 145 10.16 -1.32 -9.97
CA VAL A 145 9.35 -2.26 -9.19
C VAL A 145 8.42 -1.55 -8.22
N VAL A 146 7.28 -2.18 -7.93
CA VAL A 146 6.45 -1.85 -6.78
C VAL A 146 6.65 -2.93 -5.72
N ASP A 147 7.31 -2.63 -4.61
CA ASP A 147 7.51 -3.58 -3.51
C ASP A 147 7.69 -2.87 -2.15
N VAL A 148 7.94 -3.62 -1.10
CA VAL A 148 8.16 -3.08 0.27
C VAL A 148 9.63 -2.71 0.55
N LYS A 149 10.55 -3.09 -0.34
CA LYS A 149 11.99 -3.13 -0.05
C LYS A 149 12.64 -1.76 0.14
N PRO A 150 12.24 -0.69 -0.58
CA PRO A 150 12.69 0.66 -0.30
C PRO A 150 12.61 1.04 1.19
N TRP A 151 11.46 0.76 1.80
CA TRP A 151 11.24 1.06 3.20
C TRP A 151 11.97 0.09 4.13
N ALA A 152 12.04 -1.19 3.76
CA ALA A 152 12.79 -2.18 4.53
C ALA A 152 14.29 -1.81 4.61
N ALA A 153 14.87 -1.33 3.50
CA ALA A 153 16.25 -0.86 3.44
C ALA A 153 16.50 0.37 4.32
N HIS A 154 15.55 1.31 4.39
CA HIS A 154 15.64 2.47 5.30
C HIS A 154 15.79 2.06 6.77
N TRP A 155 15.15 0.97 7.18
CA TRP A 155 15.21 0.42 8.53
C TRP A 155 16.30 -0.66 8.71
N ASN A 156 17.08 -0.96 7.66
CA ASN A 156 18.04 -2.07 7.63
C ASN A 156 17.41 -3.44 8.00
N VAL A 157 16.15 -3.65 7.60
CA VAL A 157 15.40 -4.90 7.83
C VAL A 157 15.09 -5.63 6.51
N SER A 158 14.79 -6.91 6.61
CA SER A 158 14.48 -7.79 5.47
C SER A 158 13.68 -9.00 5.96
N CYS A 159 13.28 -9.89 5.06
CA CYS A 159 12.63 -11.15 5.44
C CYS A 159 13.46 -12.01 6.39
N ASN A 160 14.78 -11.87 6.35
CA ASN A 160 15.72 -12.68 7.11
C ASN A 160 16.41 -11.89 8.24
N SER A 161 16.04 -10.64 8.49
CA SER A 161 16.68 -9.80 9.50
C SER A 161 15.70 -9.09 10.42
N ASP A 162 16.06 -9.07 11.71
CA ASP A 162 15.42 -8.34 12.81
C ASP A 162 13.88 -8.32 12.81
N ARG A 163 13.31 -9.52 12.93
CA ARG A 163 11.85 -9.73 13.01
C ARG A 163 11.19 -8.92 14.13
N ASN A 164 11.87 -8.73 15.25
CA ASN A 164 11.33 -7.99 16.40
C ASN A 164 11.10 -6.52 16.06
N THR A 165 12.06 -5.88 15.39
CA THR A 165 11.89 -4.52 14.87
C THR A 165 10.72 -4.46 13.89
N VAL A 166 10.63 -5.40 12.95
CA VAL A 166 9.52 -5.44 11.97
C VAL A 166 8.16 -5.58 12.66
N LEU A 167 8.02 -6.48 13.64
CA LEU A 167 6.80 -6.67 14.43
C LEU A 167 6.43 -5.40 15.22
N SER A 168 7.41 -4.80 15.89
CA SER A 168 7.21 -3.58 16.68
C SER A 168 6.75 -2.41 15.81
N GLN A 169 7.42 -2.18 14.68
CA GLN A 169 7.10 -1.09 13.75
C GLN A 169 5.80 -1.30 12.99
N CYS A 170 5.42 -2.56 12.71
CA CYS A 170 4.10 -2.85 12.16
C CYS A 170 2.99 -2.47 13.15
N LYS A 171 3.18 -2.74 14.45
CA LYS A 171 2.18 -2.44 15.48
C LYS A 171 1.96 -0.93 15.70
N SER A 172 3.03 -0.15 15.77
CA SER A 172 2.98 1.25 16.22
C SER A 172 2.83 2.28 15.10
N SER A 173 3.04 1.92 13.83
CA SER A 173 3.09 2.91 12.75
C SER A 173 1.73 3.22 12.13
N SER A 174 1.44 4.53 12.02
CA SER A 174 0.44 5.05 11.10
C SER A 174 1.11 5.55 9.81
N GLY A 175 0.66 5.03 8.67
CA GLY A 175 0.80 5.71 7.38
C GLY A 175 2.09 5.56 6.61
N HIS A 176 3.16 5.06 7.21
CA HIS A 176 4.46 4.96 6.54
C HIS A 176 5.14 3.60 6.65
N SER A 177 4.76 2.76 7.61
CA SER A 177 5.40 1.45 7.72
C SER A 177 4.85 0.46 6.70
N ALA A 178 5.59 0.26 5.61
CA ALA A 178 5.43 -0.92 4.75
C ALA A 178 5.85 -2.22 5.47
N LEU A 179 6.24 -2.18 6.76
CA LEU A 179 6.74 -3.35 7.49
C LEU A 179 5.63 -4.35 7.85
N CYS A 180 4.38 -3.90 7.98
CA CYS A 180 3.24 -4.82 8.01
C CYS A 180 3.11 -5.61 6.70
N THR A 181 3.26 -4.92 5.57
CA THR A 181 3.26 -5.55 4.24
C THR A 181 4.46 -6.50 4.09
N LEU A 182 5.64 -6.10 4.58
CA LEU A 182 6.85 -6.94 4.59
C LEU A 182 6.62 -8.26 5.32
N LEU A 183 6.01 -8.25 6.51
CA LEU A 183 5.69 -9.49 7.24
C LEU A 183 4.83 -10.46 6.42
N ILE A 184 3.87 -9.91 5.67
CA ILE A 184 2.95 -10.70 4.83
C ILE A 184 3.69 -11.20 3.58
N GLU A 185 4.44 -10.34 2.89
CA GLU A 185 5.22 -10.71 1.69
C GLU A 185 6.26 -11.80 2.01
N CYS A 186 7.05 -11.61 3.07
CA CYS A 186 8.08 -12.57 3.50
C CYS A 186 7.51 -13.93 3.91
N ASN A 187 6.22 -13.97 4.28
CA ASN A 187 5.50 -15.18 4.61
C ASN A 187 4.65 -15.67 3.42
N GLY A 188 5.06 -15.39 2.17
CA GLY A 188 4.39 -15.89 0.97
C GLY A 188 3.02 -15.29 0.72
N TRP A 189 2.82 -14.03 1.10
CA TRP A 189 1.53 -13.32 1.11
C TRP A 189 0.50 -13.93 2.08
N LYS A 190 0.98 -14.58 3.14
CA LYS A 190 0.16 -15.09 4.25
C LYS A 190 0.39 -14.26 5.49
N ILE A 191 -0.66 -13.91 6.21
CA ILE A 191 -0.52 -13.21 7.49
C ILE A 191 0.07 -14.23 8.49
N PRO A 192 1.27 -13.97 9.05
CA PRO A 192 1.92 -14.92 9.96
C PRO A 192 1.16 -15.02 11.30
N ASP A 193 1.40 -16.08 12.06
CA ASP A 193 0.65 -16.35 13.30
C ASP A 193 0.99 -15.36 14.43
N ASP A 194 2.20 -14.81 14.41
CA ASP A 194 2.69 -13.77 15.32
C ASP A 194 2.43 -12.34 14.80
N TYR A 195 1.59 -12.19 13.77
CA TYR A 195 1.26 -10.87 13.23
C TYR A 195 0.65 -9.97 14.33
N PRO A 196 1.15 -8.74 14.52
CA PRO A 196 0.87 -7.98 15.73
C PRO A 196 -0.54 -7.35 15.78
N ILE A 197 -1.32 -7.46 14.69
CA ILE A 197 -2.61 -6.82 14.50
C ILE A 197 -3.70 -7.88 14.30
N ARG A 198 -4.83 -7.74 15.00
CA ARG A 198 -5.92 -8.73 14.97
C ARG A 198 -6.95 -8.43 13.87
N PHE A 199 -7.36 -9.46 13.13
CA PHE A 199 -8.37 -9.40 12.05
C PHE A 199 -9.79 -9.62 12.56
#